data_AF-A0A849H4N1-F1
#
_entry.id   AF-A0A849H4N1-F1
#
_cell.length_a   1.000
_cell.length_b   1.000
_cell.length_c   1.000
_cell.angle_alpha   90.00
_cell.angle_beta   90.00
_cell.angle_gamma   90.00
#
_symmetry.space_group_name_H-M   'P 1'
#
loop_
_entity.id
_entity.type
_entity.pdbx_description
1 polymer ?
#
loop_
_entity_poly.entity_id
_entity_poly.type
_entity_poly.pdbx_seq_one_letter_code
_entity_poly.pdbx_strand_id
1 'polypeptide(L)'
;MANVAILYCKKIQDHSCIACAKCHKGMAERNGEFSRYGDGELQLVGMTDCGDCPGLTFPRVKLLTEVAKGLGRSVDVIHFGTCMKLAMETADCPIEFEDLKFAVEQKFGCEVVLGTHSY
;
A
#
# COMPACT_ATOMS: atom_id res chain seq x y z
N MET A 1 -4.17 -6.65 -16.49
CA MET A 1 -3.00 -6.82 -15.61
C MET A 1 -2.88 -5.55 -14.78
N ALA A 2 -2.79 -5.67 -13.46
CA ALA A 2 -2.59 -4.55 -12.55
C ALA A 2 -1.27 -4.72 -11.79
N ASN A 3 -0.39 -3.72 -11.91
CA ASN A 3 0.86 -3.64 -11.18
C ASN A 3 0.64 -2.93 -9.86
N VAL A 4 0.64 -3.67 -8.76
CA VAL A 4 0.30 -3.20 -7.43
C VAL A 4 1.53 -3.05 -6.55
N ALA A 5 1.64 -1.94 -5.86
CA ALA A 5 2.55 -1.78 -4.75
C ALA A 5 1.78 -1.72 -3.42
N ILE A 6 2.43 -2.13 -2.33
CA ILE A 6 1.82 -2.10 -0.99
C ILE A 6 2.71 -1.28 -0.05
N LEU A 7 2.11 -0.33 0.66
CA LEU A 7 2.73 0.30 1.82
C LEU A 7 2.23 -0.37 3.11
N TYR A 8 3.11 -0.61 4.08
CA TYR A 8 2.75 -1.11 5.39
C TYR A 8 3.13 -0.13 6.50
N CYS A 9 2.49 -0.25 7.67
CA CYS A 9 2.82 0.58 8.82
C CYS A 9 4.15 0.11 9.42
N LYS A 10 5.16 0.99 9.49
CA LYS A 10 6.48 0.68 10.03
C LYS A 10 6.44 0.20 11.49
N LYS A 11 5.50 0.73 12.30
CA LYS A 11 5.37 0.38 13.72
C LYS A 11 4.61 -0.91 13.99
N ILE A 12 3.84 -1.39 13.01
CA ILE A 12 2.98 -2.59 13.16
C ILE A 12 3.59 -3.79 12.43
N GLN A 13 4.21 -3.54 11.28
CA GLN A 13 4.87 -4.57 10.49
C GLN A 13 5.91 -5.28 11.35
N ASP A 14 5.87 -6.60 11.31
CA ASP A 14 6.78 -7.51 12.03
C ASP A 14 6.74 -7.41 13.56
N HIS A 15 5.80 -6.64 14.13
CA HIS A 15 5.46 -6.65 15.55
C HIS A 15 4.12 -7.33 15.80
N SER A 16 3.06 -6.84 15.15
CA SER A 16 1.69 -7.39 15.26
C SER A 16 1.15 -7.88 13.92
N CYS A 17 1.80 -7.51 12.81
CA CYS A 17 1.51 -8.00 11.46
C CYS A 17 2.77 -8.67 10.88
N ILE A 18 2.95 -9.95 11.17
CA ILE A 18 4.19 -10.69 10.90
C ILE A 18 4.31 -11.09 9.43
N ALA A 19 5.50 -10.86 8.87
CA ALA A 19 5.87 -11.23 7.50
C ALA A 19 4.95 -10.71 6.38
N CYS A 20 4.04 -9.78 6.68
CA CYS A 20 2.94 -9.39 5.79
C CYS A 20 2.17 -10.60 5.22
N ALA A 21 2.16 -11.73 5.92
CA ALA A 21 1.66 -13.01 5.39
C ALA A 21 0.18 -12.93 4.97
N LYS A 22 -0.62 -12.17 5.72
CA LYS A 22 -2.03 -11.90 5.40
C LYS A 22 -2.20 -11.11 4.10
N CYS A 23 -1.33 -10.15 3.81
CA CYS A 23 -1.36 -9.39 2.54
C CYS A 23 -1.05 -10.31 1.35
N HIS A 24 -0.03 -11.17 1.46
CA HIS A 24 0.32 -12.13 0.42
C HIS A 24 -0.80 -13.14 0.17
N LYS A 25 -1.35 -13.73 1.24
CA LYS A 25 -2.50 -14.64 1.13
C LYS A 25 -3.72 -13.92 0.54
N GLY A 26 -4.02 -12.71 1.01
CA GLY A 26 -5.14 -11.91 0.51
C GLY A 26 -5.02 -11.59 -0.98
N MET A 27 -3.82 -11.28 -1.45
CA MET A 27 -3.56 -11.05 -2.88
C MET A 27 -3.78 -12.34 -3.69
N ALA A 28 -3.27 -13.48 -3.21
CA ALA A 28 -3.43 -14.78 -3.88
C ALA A 28 -4.90 -15.23 -3.96
N GLU A 29 -5.68 -15.02 -2.91
CA GLU A 29 -7.09 -15.41 -2.81
C GLU A 29 -8.06 -14.32 -3.30
N ARG A 30 -7.57 -13.17 -3.78
CA ARG A 30 -8.39 -12.00 -4.15
C ARG A 30 -9.32 -11.55 -3.01
N ASN A 31 -8.86 -11.63 -1.76
CA ASN A 31 -9.62 -11.24 -0.59
C ASN A 31 -9.55 -9.73 -0.32
N GLY A 32 -10.59 -9.18 0.31
CA GLY A 32 -10.63 -7.78 0.73
C GLY A 32 -10.57 -6.84 -0.46
N GLU A 33 -9.70 -5.83 -0.38
CA GLU A 33 -9.52 -4.85 -1.45
C GLU A 33 -8.94 -5.47 -2.73
N PHE A 34 -8.32 -6.65 -2.66
CA PHE A 34 -7.84 -7.34 -3.86
C PHE A 34 -8.97 -7.95 -4.70
N SER A 35 -10.18 -8.08 -4.18
CA SER A 35 -11.34 -8.58 -4.93
C SER A 35 -11.71 -7.69 -6.13
N ARG A 36 -11.36 -6.39 -6.06
CA ARG A 36 -11.59 -5.40 -7.11
C ARG A 36 -10.91 -5.73 -8.44
N TYR A 37 -9.87 -6.57 -8.41
CA TYR A 37 -9.12 -6.97 -9.60
C TYR A 37 -9.73 -8.18 -10.32
N GLY A 38 -10.74 -8.82 -9.74
CA GLY A 38 -11.38 -10.03 -10.28
C GLY A 38 -10.36 -11.10 -10.66
N ASP A 39 -10.61 -11.74 -11.81
CA ASP A 39 -9.73 -12.76 -12.39
C ASP A 39 -8.55 -12.18 -13.18
N GLY A 40 -8.39 -10.85 -13.19
CA GLY A 40 -7.29 -10.18 -13.86
C GLY A 40 -5.93 -10.55 -13.23
N GLU A 41 -4.88 -10.53 -14.06
CA GLU A 41 -3.52 -10.70 -13.57
C GLU A 41 -3.14 -9.56 -12.61
N LEU A 42 -2.60 -9.93 -11.44
CA LEU A 42 -2.24 -9.02 -10.37
C LEU A 42 -0.79 -9.29 -9.99
N GLN A 43 0.08 -8.30 -10.14
CA GLN A 43 1.51 -8.43 -9.87
C GLN A 43 1.96 -7.48 -8.77
N LEU A 44 2.72 -8.00 -7.79
CA LEU A 44 3.33 -7.17 -6.76
C LEU A 44 4.62 -6.56 -7.31
N VAL A 45 4.64 -5.24 -7.46
CA VAL A 45 5.80 -4.51 -8.01
C VAL A 45 6.77 -3.98 -6.98
N GLY A 46 6.30 -3.78 -5.76
CA GLY A 46 7.13 -3.39 -4.64
C GLY A 46 6.33 -3.33 -3.35
N MET A 47 7.03 -3.43 -2.23
CA MET A 47 6.42 -3.34 -0.91
C MET A 47 7.36 -2.64 0.06
N THR A 48 6.86 -1.69 0.84
CA THR A 48 7.70 -0.84 1.70
C THR A 48 6.91 -0.26 2.87
N ASP A 49 7.58 0.28 3.89
CA ASP A 49 6.90 0.98 4.98
C ASP A 49 6.47 2.42 4.61
N CYS A 50 5.51 2.95 5.37
CA CYS A 50 5.05 4.33 5.31
C CYS A 50 6.08 5.39 5.73
N GLY A 51 7.27 5.00 6.19
CA GLY A 51 8.34 5.93 6.52
C GLY A 51 8.30 6.51 7.94
N ASP A 52 7.68 5.78 8.88
CA ASP A 52 7.55 6.18 10.28
C ASP A 52 6.66 7.40 10.55
N CYS A 53 6.26 7.57 11.81
CA CYS A 53 5.48 8.72 12.26
C CYS A 53 6.43 9.86 12.68
N PRO A 54 6.17 11.12 12.31
CA PRO A 54 4.85 11.64 11.91
C PRO A 54 4.57 11.85 10.41
N GLY A 55 5.42 11.45 9.45
CA GLY A 55 5.02 11.57 8.03
C GLY A 55 6.10 11.58 6.97
N LEU A 56 6.57 10.40 6.54
CA LEU A 56 7.39 10.27 5.33
C LEU A 56 6.68 9.52 4.19
N THR A 57 5.38 9.26 4.30
CA THR A 57 4.64 8.42 3.35
C THR A 57 4.74 8.93 1.92
N PHE A 58 4.58 10.24 1.70
CA PHE A 58 4.68 10.82 0.35
C PHE A 58 6.09 10.68 -0.26
N PRO A 59 7.19 11.04 0.43
CA PRO A 59 8.54 10.71 -0.01
C PRO A 59 8.77 9.21 -0.29
N ARG A 60 8.19 8.31 0.54
CA ARG A 60 8.30 6.86 0.32
C ARG A 60 7.61 6.42 -0.96
N VAL A 61 6.41 6.95 -1.23
CA VAL A 61 5.69 6.69 -2.50
C VAL A 61 6.49 7.22 -3.70
N LYS A 62 7.08 8.42 -3.59
CA LYS A 62 7.96 8.96 -4.63
C LYS A 62 9.12 8.02 -4.94
N LEU A 63 9.87 7.61 -3.91
CA LEU A 63 11.00 6.71 -4.08
C LEU A 63 10.59 5.35 -4.65
N LEU A 64 9.47 4.80 -4.18
CA LEU A 64 8.95 3.52 -4.68
C LEU A 64 8.61 3.59 -6.17
N THR A 65 7.93 4.65 -6.60
CA THR A 65 7.54 4.84 -8.01
C THR A 65 8.75 5.13 -8.89
N GLU A 66 9.71 5.93 -8.44
CA GLU A 66 10.96 6.20 -9.16
C GLU A 66 11.83 4.94 -9.30
N VAL A 67 12.01 4.17 -8.23
CA VAL A 67 12.79 2.92 -8.25
C VAL A 67 12.11 1.88 -9.14
N ALA A 68 10.79 1.67 -9.01
CA ALA A 68 10.06 0.74 -9.86
C ALA A 68 10.21 1.11 -11.34
N LYS A 69 10.04 2.40 -11.68
CA LYS A 69 10.23 2.91 -13.04
C LYS A 69 11.65 2.68 -13.55
N GLY A 70 12.66 2.96 -12.73
CA GLY A 70 14.07 2.72 -13.06
C GLY A 70 14.40 1.24 -13.32
N LEU A 71 13.65 0.33 -12.71
CA LEU A 71 13.73 -1.12 -12.93
C LEU A 71 12.82 -1.62 -14.07
N GLY A 72 12.20 -0.71 -14.83
CA GLY A 72 11.32 -1.06 -15.95
C GLY A 72 9.93 -1.58 -15.55
N ARG A 73 9.46 -1.29 -14.33
CA ARG A 73 8.13 -1.67 -13.82
C ARG A 73 7.25 -0.44 -13.63
N SER A 74 5.97 -0.52 -13.97
CA SER A 74 4.99 0.52 -13.61
C SER A 74 4.39 0.23 -12.23
N VAL A 75 3.83 1.26 -11.59
CA VAL A 75 2.98 1.14 -10.40
C VAL A 75 1.64 1.74 -10.80
N ASP A 76 0.62 0.89 -10.94
CA ASP A 76 -0.70 1.33 -11.38
C ASP A 76 -1.57 1.66 -10.16
N VAL A 77 -1.46 0.86 -9.09
CA VAL A 77 -2.20 1.05 -7.83
C VAL A 77 -1.28 0.87 -6.63
N ILE A 78 -1.45 1.72 -5.63
CA ILE A 78 -0.78 1.64 -4.34
C ILE A 78 -1.82 1.33 -3.26
N HIS A 79 -1.68 0.17 -2.64
CA HIS A 79 -2.46 -0.17 -1.45
C HIS A 79 -1.75 0.32 -0.20
N PHE A 80 -2.44 1.12 0.61
CA PHE A 80 -2.06 1.33 2.01
C PHE A 80 -2.60 0.16 2.81
N GLY A 81 -1.70 -0.67 3.32
CA GLY A 81 -2.01 -1.96 3.92
C GLY A 81 -3.07 -1.89 5.02
N THR A 82 -3.73 -3.01 5.29
CA THR A 82 -4.73 -3.11 6.37
C THR A 82 -4.14 -2.69 7.72
N CYS A 83 -2.85 -2.92 7.96
CA CYS A 83 -2.16 -2.41 9.14
C CYS A 83 -2.09 -0.86 9.21
N MET A 84 -1.94 -0.16 8.08
CA MET A 84 -2.00 1.31 8.05
C MET A 84 -3.42 1.80 8.30
N LYS A 85 -4.42 1.18 7.66
CA LYS A 85 -5.83 1.45 7.90
C LYS A 85 -6.18 1.33 9.38
N LEU A 86 -5.82 0.21 10.01
CA LEU A 86 -6.05 0.01 11.44
C LEU A 86 -5.29 1.02 12.30
N ALA A 87 -4.08 1.43 11.91
CA ALA A 87 -3.36 2.47 12.65
C ALA A 87 -4.08 3.83 12.58
N MET A 88 -4.64 4.19 11.43
CA MET A 88 -5.46 5.39 11.24
C MET A 88 -6.75 5.32 12.05
N GLU A 89 -7.37 4.16 12.13
CA GLU A 89 -8.64 3.99 12.84
C GLU A 89 -8.49 3.85 14.37
N THR A 90 -7.36 3.32 14.85
CA THR A 90 -7.27 2.83 16.25
C THR A 90 -6.00 3.20 17.01
N ALA A 91 -4.98 3.80 16.37
CA ALA A 91 -3.66 3.99 16.99
C ALA A 91 -3.04 5.38 16.71
N ASP A 92 -3.88 6.42 16.62
CA ASP A 92 -3.48 7.82 16.46
C ASP A 92 -2.46 8.05 15.33
N CYS A 93 -2.61 7.33 14.21
CA CYS A 93 -1.76 7.55 13.05
C CYS A 93 -2.02 8.96 12.47
N PRO A 94 -0.99 9.79 12.28
CA PRO A 94 -1.16 11.19 11.85
C PRO A 94 -1.42 11.34 10.34
N ILE A 95 -1.63 10.23 9.63
CA ILE A 95 -1.86 10.27 8.19
C ILE A 95 -3.34 10.58 7.93
N GLU A 96 -3.60 11.76 7.38
CA GLU A 96 -4.88 12.11 6.79
C GLU A 96 -5.01 11.43 5.41
N PHE A 97 -5.79 10.35 5.35
CA PHE A 97 -5.82 9.48 4.17
C PHE A 97 -6.29 10.19 2.89
N GLU A 98 -7.37 10.97 2.98
CA GLU A 98 -7.96 11.63 1.79
C GLU A 98 -7.01 12.67 1.18
N ASP A 99 -6.39 13.49 2.02
CA ASP A 99 -5.41 14.50 1.58
C ASP A 99 -4.18 13.84 0.94
N LEU A 100 -3.67 12.78 1.58
CA LEU A 100 -2.51 12.05 1.08
C LEU A 100 -2.84 11.31 -0.22
N LYS A 101 -4.01 10.67 -0.30
CA LYS A 101 -4.51 10.02 -1.51
C LYS A 101 -4.55 11.02 -2.66
N PHE A 102 -5.21 12.16 -2.47
CA PHE A 102 -5.31 13.20 -3.49
C PHE A 102 -3.92 13.66 -3.95
N ALA A 103 -3.02 13.97 -3.02
CA ALA A 103 -1.67 14.41 -3.35
C ALA A 103 -0.86 13.36 -4.14
N VAL A 104 -0.97 12.08 -3.75
CA VAL A 104 -0.28 10.96 -4.42
C VAL A 104 -0.84 10.73 -5.82
N GLU A 105 -2.16 10.60 -5.96
CA GLU A 105 -2.81 10.34 -7.24
C GLU A 105 -2.51 11.47 -8.24
N GLN A 106 -2.60 12.73 -7.80
CA GLN A 106 -2.28 13.89 -8.63
C GLN A 106 -0.80 13.95 -9.03
N LYS A 107 0.13 13.57 -8.14
CA LYS A 107 1.56 13.71 -8.41
C LYS A 107 2.13 12.57 -9.24
N PHE A 108 1.70 11.34 -8.98
CA PHE A 108 2.34 10.12 -9.50
C PHE A 108 1.50 9.38 -10.53
N GLY A 109 0.20 9.71 -10.69
CA GLY A 109 -0.66 9.11 -11.69
C GLY A 109 -1.00 7.63 -11.43
N CYS A 110 -0.89 7.19 -10.18
CA CYS A 110 -1.31 5.86 -9.73
C CYS A 110 -2.52 5.99 -8.79
N GLU A 111 -3.44 5.01 -8.79
CA GLU A 111 -4.57 4.95 -7.86
C GLU A 111 -4.09 4.63 -6.44
N VAL A 112 -4.73 5.19 -5.40
CA VAL A 112 -4.47 4.83 -4.00
C VAL A 112 -5.70 4.18 -3.38
N VAL A 113 -5.48 2.99 -2.83
CA VAL A 113 -6.49 2.16 -2.17
C VAL A 113 -6.16 2.00 -0.69
N LEU A 114 -7.15 2.17 0.19
CA LEU A 114 -7.00 1.90 1.62
C LEU A 114 -7.42 0.48 1.98
N GLY A 115 -6.47 -0.30 2.47
CA GLY A 115 -6.65 -1.69 2.90
C GLY A 115 -6.05 -2.70 1.92
N THR A 116 -5.96 -3.95 2.38
CA THR A 116 -5.46 -5.09 1.59
C THR A 116 -6.38 -6.30 1.77
N HIS A 117 -6.24 -7.03 2.87
CA HIS A 117 -7.09 -8.16 3.26
C HIS A 117 -8.13 -7.74 4.32
N SER A 118 -9.15 -8.58 4.54
CA SER A 118 -10.29 -8.31 5.43
C SER A 118 -10.21 -8.93 6.83
N TYR A 119 -9.08 -9.53 7.23
CA TYR A 119 -8.92 -10.34 8.46
C TYR A 119 -7.63 -10.11 9.23
#